data_AF-A0A3B3I2F8-F1
#
_entry.id   AF-A0A3B3I2F8-F1
#
_cell.length_a   1.000
_cell.length_b   1.000
_cell.length_c   1.000
_cell.angle_alpha   90.00
_cell.angle_beta   90.00
_cell.angle_gamma   90.00
#
_symmetry.space_group_name_H-M   'P 1'
#
loop_
_entity.id
_entity.type
_entity.pdbx_description
1 polymer ?
#
loop_
_entity_poly.entity_id
_entity_poly.type
_entity_poly.pdbx_seq_one_letter_code
_entity_poly.pdbx_strand_id
1 'polypeptide(L)'
;MGSASAGAAARARCRRCVRVRMLVPVLAALIHLCAAFNLDPETRVVFSGSRGSYFGYSVEFFSNTISVLIGAPKANTSQPNITEGGAVFLCSWSQSNCSIINFDKQGARLNSTNRPLAQFEFKSHQWFGATVRSHGNSTLACAPRYYWRTECDTPFADVTGTCFLSVDGLNTFVEFAPCRTERHGPAGQGYCQGGFSADFTKDGRVVLGGPGSFYWQGQLISATTEEIVKAYYPSYFLLSVAGQIQTRQAEGSYDDSYLGKKFSWADQMYYLQFRTHLCRAWVWCTCLGCNVFQMGSYFGYTVAATDINSDGLDDLVVGAPLFMSRGSDGHLEELGKVYVFLQRGPLLLEPSQSHLLGPQAFGRFGSSLAPLGDLNQDGFNGTFLTFVQTL
;
A
#
# COMPACT_ATOMS: atom_id res chain seq x y z
N MET A 1 -41.65 66.76 55.00
CA MET A 1 -41.28 66.44 53.61
C MET A 1 -40.68 65.04 53.57
N GLY A 2 -41.32 64.11 52.85
CA GLY A 2 -40.84 62.77 52.40
C GLY A 2 -40.56 61.72 53.48
N SER A 3 -41.36 60.70 53.78
CA SER A 3 -41.84 59.53 53.00
C SER A 3 -40.82 58.39 52.77
N ALA A 4 -40.94 57.35 53.59
CA ALA A 4 -41.03 55.91 53.30
C ALA A 4 -39.89 55.10 52.61
N SER A 5 -39.47 54.07 53.36
CA SER A 5 -39.39 52.61 53.05
C SER A 5 -38.33 52.01 52.10
N ALA A 6 -37.52 51.13 52.73
CA ALA A 6 -37.23 49.72 52.40
C ALA A 6 -36.75 49.30 50.99
N GLY A 7 -35.63 48.58 50.97
CA GLY A 7 -35.21 47.79 49.80
C GLY A 7 -33.90 47.04 50.03
N ALA A 8 -33.94 45.90 50.72
CA ALA A 8 -32.84 44.95 50.79
C ALA A 8 -32.74 44.18 49.45
N ALA A 9 -31.64 44.37 48.71
CA ALA A 9 -31.35 43.58 47.50
C ALA A 9 -30.22 42.58 47.80
N ALA A 10 -30.62 41.34 48.09
CA ALA A 10 -29.74 40.19 48.17
C ALA A 10 -29.12 39.90 46.79
N ARG A 11 -27.78 39.88 46.71
CA ARG A 11 -27.04 39.39 45.55
C ARG A 11 -27.22 37.87 45.44
N ALA A 12 -28.16 37.44 44.60
CA ALA A 12 -28.27 36.05 44.15
C ALA A 12 -27.03 35.69 43.30
N ARG A 13 -26.13 34.87 43.86
CA ARG A 13 -25.08 34.18 43.08
C ARG A 13 -25.77 33.23 42.10
N CYS A 14 -25.71 33.55 40.82
CA CYS A 14 -26.22 32.74 39.72
C CYS A 14 -25.47 31.41 39.65
N ARG A 15 -26.12 30.31 40.08
CA ARG A 15 -25.63 28.91 40.02
C ARG A 15 -25.57 28.32 38.59
N ARG A 16 -25.67 29.13 37.53
CA ARG A 16 -25.74 28.64 36.13
C ARG A 16 -24.40 28.48 35.40
N CYS A 17 -23.28 28.99 35.92
CA CYS A 17 -21.97 28.87 35.26
C CYS A 17 -21.16 27.61 35.62
N VAL A 18 -21.60 26.81 36.60
CA VAL A 18 -20.84 25.62 37.05
C VAL A 18 -21.17 24.38 36.20
N ARG A 19 -22.35 24.30 35.58
CA ARG A 19 -22.74 23.15 34.75
C ARG A 19 -22.04 23.09 33.39
N VAL A 20 -21.69 24.24 32.81
CA VAL A 20 -21.02 24.30 31.49
C VAL A 20 -19.54 23.91 31.59
N ARG A 21 -18.88 24.13 32.73
CA ARG A 21 -17.46 23.76 32.95
C ARG A 21 -17.22 22.27 33.18
N MET A 22 -18.24 21.50 33.56
CA MET A 22 -18.15 20.04 33.72
C MET A 22 -18.49 19.27 32.43
N LEU A 23 -19.19 19.90 31.48
CA LEU A 23 -19.49 19.29 30.18
C LEU A 23 -18.26 19.20 29.29
N VAL A 24 -17.37 20.20 29.31
CA VAL A 24 -16.15 20.23 28.48
C VAL A 24 -15.16 19.09 28.81
N PRO A 25 -14.81 18.81 30.09
CA PRO A 25 -13.91 17.69 30.40
C PRO A 25 -14.58 16.32 30.21
N VAL A 26 -15.91 16.23 30.36
CA VAL A 26 -16.66 14.98 30.09
C VAL A 26 -16.75 14.73 28.58
N LEU A 27 -16.95 15.77 27.76
CA LEU A 27 -16.90 15.66 26.31
C LEU A 27 -15.48 15.36 25.81
N ALA A 28 -14.43 15.94 26.42
CA ALA A 28 -13.04 15.61 26.12
C ALA A 28 -12.66 14.17 26.54
N ALA A 29 -13.20 13.68 27.65
CA ALA A 29 -13.07 12.27 28.06
C ALA A 29 -13.82 11.32 27.13
N LEU A 30 -14.99 11.72 26.62
CA LEU A 30 -15.75 11.01 25.59
C LEU A 30 -15.04 11.03 24.23
N ILE A 31 -14.32 12.10 23.89
CA ILE A 31 -13.49 12.18 22.67
C ILE A 31 -12.22 11.32 22.81
N HIS A 32 -11.68 11.15 24.03
CA HIS A 32 -10.61 10.17 24.28
C HIS A 32 -11.06 8.71 24.18
N LEU A 33 -12.38 8.43 24.24
CA LEU A 33 -12.96 7.11 23.96
C LEU A 33 -13.10 6.82 22.44
N CYS A 34 -12.75 7.76 21.55
CA CYS A 34 -12.73 7.54 20.09
C CYS A 34 -11.37 7.05 19.57
N ALA A 35 -10.41 6.75 20.45
CA ALA A 35 -9.23 5.97 20.06
C ALA A 35 -9.62 4.50 20.00
N ALA A 36 -9.11 3.74 19.03
CA ALA A 36 -9.19 2.28 19.09
C ALA A 36 -8.48 1.76 20.36
N PHE A 37 -9.25 1.60 21.44
CA PHE A 37 -8.77 1.18 22.76
C PHE A 37 -9.02 -0.30 23.03
N ASN A 38 -9.73 -0.98 22.13
CA ASN A 38 -10.23 -2.34 22.33
C ASN A 38 -9.34 -3.44 21.73
N LEU A 39 -8.12 -3.10 21.27
CA LEU A 39 -7.09 -4.08 20.98
C LEU A 39 -6.46 -4.54 22.29
N ASP A 40 -6.51 -5.85 22.57
CA ASP A 40 -5.89 -6.44 23.75
C ASP A 40 -4.36 -6.52 23.57
N PRO A 41 -3.56 -5.73 24.31
CA PRO A 41 -2.11 -5.79 24.22
C PRO A 41 -1.50 -6.94 25.05
N GLU A 42 -2.25 -7.52 25.99
CA GLU A 42 -1.76 -8.51 26.95
C GLU A 42 -1.81 -9.92 26.34
N THR A 43 -2.91 -10.32 25.70
CA THR A 43 -3.10 -11.69 25.17
C THR A 43 -2.91 -11.80 23.65
N ARG A 44 -1.80 -11.26 23.13
CA ARG A 44 -1.47 -11.30 21.69
C ARG A 44 -0.87 -12.64 21.24
N VAL A 45 -1.23 -13.06 20.03
CA VAL A 45 -0.58 -14.19 19.32
C VAL A 45 0.67 -13.68 18.61
N VAL A 46 1.81 -14.33 18.83
CA VAL A 46 3.11 -13.95 18.24
C VAL A 46 3.59 -15.04 17.31
N PHE A 47 3.74 -14.70 16.03
CA PHE A 47 4.38 -15.54 15.03
C PHE A 47 5.82 -15.11 14.84
N SER A 48 6.74 -16.07 14.71
CA SER A 48 8.15 -15.80 14.42
C SER A 48 8.67 -16.71 13.32
N GLY A 49 9.54 -16.16 12.48
CA GLY A 49 10.22 -16.87 11.41
C GLY A 49 11.72 -16.96 11.63
N SER A 50 12.43 -17.52 10.64
CA SER A 50 13.88 -17.67 10.70
C SER A 50 14.60 -16.31 10.69
N ARG A 51 15.70 -16.21 11.45
CA ARG A 51 16.48 -14.97 11.56
C ARG A 51 17.01 -14.54 10.19
N GLY A 52 16.84 -13.26 9.86
CA GLY A 52 17.34 -12.68 8.60
C GLY A 52 16.45 -12.92 7.38
N SER A 53 15.37 -13.70 7.51
CA SER A 53 14.42 -13.97 6.41
C SER A 53 13.48 -12.80 6.07
N TYR A 54 13.46 -11.77 6.93
CA TYR A 54 12.47 -10.69 6.92
C TYR A 54 11.03 -11.21 7.04
N PHE A 55 10.83 -12.24 7.85
CA PHE A 55 9.50 -12.70 8.22
C PHE A 55 8.67 -11.57 8.84
N GLY A 56 7.49 -11.30 8.27
CA GLY A 56 6.63 -10.18 8.66
C GLY A 56 6.81 -8.94 7.77
N TYR A 57 7.57 -9.04 6.67
CA TYR A 57 7.71 -7.94 5.71
C TYR A 57 6.38 -7.57 5.06
N SER A 58 5.54 -8.57 4.78
CA SER A 58 4.14 -8.39 4.40
C SER A 58 3.26 -9.36 5.19
N VAL A 59 2.03 -8.93 5.49
CA VAL A 59 1.05 -9.71 6.24
C VAL A 59 -0.32 -9.56 5.60
N GLU A 60 -1.12 -10.62 5.62
CA GLU A 60 -2.45 -10.65 5.03
C GLU A 60 -3.34 -11.70 5.72
N PHE A 61 -4.65 -11.45 5.80
CA PHE A 61 -5.60 -12.44 6.31
C PHE A 61 -5.91 -13.50 5.26
N PHE A 62 -6.22 -14.72 5.69
CA PHE A 62 -6.68 -15.80 4.83
C PHE A 62 -7.98 -16.40 5.39
N SER A 63 -9.08 -16.05 4.75
CA SER A 63 -10.44 -16.20 5.27
C SER A 63 -10.91 -17.66 5.39
N ASN A 64 -10.42 -18.57 4.54
CA ASN A 64 -10.93 -19.95 4.49
C ASN A 64 -10.77 -20.74 5.80
N THR A 65 -9.81 -20.39 6.65
CA THR A 65 -9.52 -21.12 7.89
C THR A 65 -9.15 -20.23 9.08
N ILE A 66 -9.45 -18.92 9.02
CA ILE A 66 -8.94 -17.91 9.98
C ILE A 66 -7.43 -18.10 10.17
N SER A 67 -6.69 -17.92 9.08
CA SER A 67 -5.23 -18.02 9.05
C SER A 67 -4.62 -16.68 8.67
N VAL A 68 -3.32 -16.53 8.94
CA VAL A 68 -2.54 -15.35 8.53
C VAL A 68 -1.49 -15.80 7.53
N LEU A 69 -1.36 -15.06 6.44
CA LEU A 69 -0.29 -15.19 5.47
C LEU A 69 0.82 -14.23 5.84
N ILE A 70 2.05 -14.72 5.90
CA ILE A 70 3.21 -13.91 6.28
C ILE A 70 4.31 -14.06 5.23
N GLY A 71 4.66 -12.95 4.58
CA GLY A 71 5.76 -12.87 3.63
C GLY A 71 7.12 -12.77 4.32
N ALA A 72 8.10 -13.50 3.79
CA ALA A 72 9.49 -13.50 4.22
C ALA A 72 10.41 -13.47 2.98
N PRO A 73 10.65 -12.29 2.38
CA PRO A 73 11.30 -12.16 1.08
C PRO A 73 12.75 -12.65 1.03
N LYS A 74 13.41 -12.84 2.18
CA LYS A 74 14.78 -13.37 2.26
C LYS A 74 14.86 -14.80 2.79
N ALA A 75 13.72 -15.49 2.96
CA ALA A 75 13.71 -16.88 3.39
C ALA A 75 14.38 -17.80 2.36
N ASN A 76 15.07 -18.83 2.85
CA ASN A 76 15.53 -19.94 2.02
C ASN A 76 14.37 -20.92 1.77
N THR A 77 14.34 -21.49 0.58
CA THR A 77 13.32 -22.45 0.13
C THR A 77 13.97 -23.79 -0.22
N SER A 78 13.14 -24.78 -0.53
CA SER A 78 13.60 -26.07 -1.05
C SER A 78 13.90 -26.06 -2.56
N GLN A 79 13.89 -24.88 -3.20
CA GLN A 79 14.17 -24.77 -4.64
C GLN A 79 15.65 -25.09 -4.91
N PRO A 80 15.96 -25.93 -5.91
CA PRO A 80 17.34 -26.32 -6.18
C PRO A 80 18.16 -25.12 -6.70
N ASN A 81 19.35 -24.93 -6.13
CA ASN A 81 20.32 -23.88 -6.50
C ASN A 81 19.80 -22.44 -6.37
N ILE A 82 18.80 -22.18 -5.51
CA ILE A 82 18.27 -20.84 -5.24
C ILE A 82 18.64 -20.42 -3.83
N THR A 83 19.25 -19.23 -3.68
CA THR A 83 19.61 -18.63 -2.40
C THR A 83 18.70 -17.45 -2.08
N GLU A 84 18.14 -17.42 -0.86
CA GLU A 84 17.21 -16.37 -0.41
C GLU A 84 16.13 -16.04 -1.46
N GLY A 85 15.48 -17.08 -2.00
CA GLY A 85 14.42 -16.90 -3.00
C GLY A 85 13.18 -16.19 -2.45
N GLY A 86 12.96 -16.27 -1.13
CA GLY A 86 11.79 -15.74 -0.45
C GLY A 86 10.65 -16.77 -0.36
N ALA A 87 9.82 -16.64 0.66
CA ALA A 87 8.71 -17.56 0.92
C ALA A 87 7.50 -16.82 1.51
N VAL A 88 6.33 -17.45 1.38
CA VAL A 88 5.10 -17.05 2.09
C VAL A 88 4.69 -18.19 3.03
N PHE A 89 4.42 -17.83 4.28
CA PHE A 89 4.02 -18.76 5.33
C PHE A 89 2.51 -18.69 5.55
N LEU A 90 1.86 -19.85 5.68
CA LEU A 90 0.51 -19.98 6.18
C LEU A 90 0.56 -20.28 7.68
N CYS A 91 0.05 -19.36 8.49
CA CYS A 91 0.07 -19.47 9.93
C CYS A 91 -1.35 -19.68 10.48
N SER A 92 -1.59 -20.80 11.15
CA SER A 92 -2.89 -21.07 11.79
C SER A 92 -3.02 -20.25 13.06
N TRP A 93 -4.15 -19.55 13.22
CA TRP A 93 -4.43 -18.76 14.42
C TRP A 93 -4.52 -19.62 15.69
N SER A 94 -5.00 -20.86 15.57
CA SER A 94 -5.26 -21.74 16.72
C SER A 94 -4.00 -22.46 17.25
N GLN A 95 -3.05 -22.77 16.37
CA GLN A 95 -1.90 -23.63 16.69
C GLN A 95 -0.59 -22.86 16.76
N SER A 96 -0.59 -21.55 16.46
CA SER A 96 0.60 -20.71 16.36
C SER A 96 1.72 -21.31 15.48
N ASN A 97 1.36 -22.20 14.56
CA ASN A 97 2.29 -22.88 13.66
C ASN A 97 2.24 -22.23 12.28
N CYS A 98 3.40 -22.15 11.64
CA CYS A 98 3.54 -21.59 10.30
C CYS A 98 4.19 -22.62 9.38
N SER A 99 3.60 -22.84 8.21
CA SER A 99 4.14 -23.72 7.17
C SER A 99 4.36 -22.96 5.87
N ILE A 100 5.37 -23.34 5.08
CA ILE A 100 5.66 -22.69 3.80
C ILE A 100 4.62 -23.10 2.77
N ILE A 101 4.04 -22.13 2.06
CA ILE A 101 3.22 -22.36 0.88
C ILE A 101 4.15 -22.51 -0.32
N ASN A 102 4.05 -23.65 -1.01
CA ASN A 102 4.91 -23.94 -2.15
C ASN A 102 4.28 -23.45 -3.46
N PHE A 103 4.38 -22.15 -3.73
CA PHE A 103 3.94 -21.54 -5.00
C PHE A 103 4.76 -22.06 -6.19
N ASP A 104 6.07 -22.22 -6.00
CA ASP A 104 6.99 -22.76 -7.00
C ASP A 104 8.06 -23.62 -6.32
N LYS A 105 8.13 -24.90 -6.73
CA LYS A 105 9.13 -25.85 -6.24
C LYS A 105 10.32 -25.98 -7.18
N GLN A 106 10.23 -25.41 -8.37
CA GLN A 106 11.24 -25.55 -9.41
C GLN A 106 12.35 -24.51 -9.23
N GLY A 107 13.55 -24.86 -9.68
CA GLY A 107 14.67 -23.92 -9.76
C GLY A 107 14.49 -22.95 -10.93
N ALA A 108 15.61 -22.35 -11.36
CA ALA A 108 15.62 -21.57 -12.59
C ALA A 108 15.35 -22.44 -13.82
N ARG A 109 14.47 -21.99 -14.72
CA ARG A 109 14.25 -22.65 -16.01
C ARG A 109 15.51 -22.53 -16.88
N LEU A 110 15.98 -23.66 -17.40
CA LEU A 110 17.15 -23.75 -18.30
C LEU A 110 16.65 -24.02 -19.73
N ASN A 111 17.26 -23.37 -20.72
CA ASN A 111 16.96 -23.68 -22.11
C ASN A 111 17.76 -24.92 -22.57
N SER A 112 17.03 -25.95 -23.02
CA SER A 112 17.61 -27.18 -23.55
C SER A 112 17.89 -27.15 -25.06
N THR A 113 17.49 -26.11 -25.79
CA THR A 113 17.47 -26.14 -27.27
C THR A 113 18.72 -25.57 -27.94
N ASN A 114 19.51 -24.71 -27.28
CA ASN A 114 20.76 -24.16 -27.84
C ASN A 114 21.89 -24.14 -26.81
N ARG A 115 23.04 -24.72 -27.13
CA ARG A 115 24.26 -24.62 -26.32
C ARG A 115 24.80 -23.17 -26.36
N PRO A 116 25.42 -22.68 -25.26
CA PRO A 116 25.48 -23.29 -23.93
C PRO A 116 24.16 -23.08 -23.16
N LEU A 117 23.88 -23.93 -22.17
CA LEU A 117 22.72 -23.84 -21.25
C LEU A 117 22.63 -22.42 -20.65
N ALA A 118 21.93 -21.53 -21.33
CA ALA A 118 21.71 -20.18 -20.84
C ALA A 118 20.56 -20.26 -19.83
N GLN A 119 20.87 -19.91 -18.59
CA GLN A 119 19.84 -19.69 -17.57
C GLN A 119 19.06 -18.43 -17.97
N PHE A 120 17.74 -18.58 -18.15
CA PHE A 120 16.85 -17.48 -18.53
C PHE A 120 16.26 -16.77 -17.31
N GLU A 121 16.15 -17.44 -16.17
CA GLU A 121 15.53 -16.88 -14.98
C GLU A 121 16.46 -16.88 -13.80
N PHE A 122 16.40 -15.85 -12.98
CA PHE A 122 17.20 -15.77 -11.78
C PHE A 122 16.29 -15.52 -10.59
N LYS A 123 16.12 -16.57 -9.78
CA LYS A 123 15.22 -16.58 -8.62
C LYS A 123 15.96 -16.32 -7.30
N SER A 124 17.29 -16.35 -7.29
CA SER A 124 18.08 -16.00 -6.09
C SER A 124 17.92 -14.52 -5.75
N HIS A 125 17.64 -14.21 -4.49
CA HIS A 125 17.40 -12.85 -3.99
C HIS A 125 16.27 -12.09 -4.73
N GLN A 126 15.30 -12.80 -5.32
CA GLN A 126 14.17 -12.22 -6.05
C GLN A 126 13.14 -11.51 -5.16
N TRP A 127 13.23 -11.71 -3.85
CA TRP A 127 12.32 -11.14 -2.85
C TRP A 127 10.88 -11.65 -2.94
N PHE A 128 10.69 -12.96 -3.13
CA PHE A 128 9.35 -13.55 -3.19
C PHE A 128 8.64 -13.46 -1.82
N GLY A 129 7.43 -12.91 -1.80
CA GLY A 129 6.71 -12.60 -0.56
C GLY A 129 6.97 -11.19 -0.03
N ALA A 130 7.61 -10.32 -0.83
CA ALA A 130 7.67 -8.89 -0.51
C ALA A 130 6.28 -8.25 -0.48
N THR A 131 5.38 -8.71 -1.36
CA THR A 131 3.95 -8.35 -1.34
C THR A 131 3.14 -9.62 -1.32
N VAL A 132 2.13 -9.65 -0.44
CA VAL A 132 1.17 -10.74 -0.29
C VAL A 132 -0.21 -10.12 -0.14
N ARG A 133 -1.17 -10.60 -0.94
CA ARG A 133 -2.58 -10.16 -0.93
C ARG A 133 -3.50 -11.34 -1.08
N SER A 134 -4.70 -11.25 -0.53
CA SER A 134 -5.71 -12.30 -0.66
C SER A 134 -7.07 -11.68 -0.97
N HIS A 135 -7.89 -12.43 -1.70
CA HIS A 135 -9.27 -12.08 -1.97
C HIS A 135 -10.09 -13.35 -2.22
N GLY A 136 -11.04 -13.64 -1.33
CA GLY A 136 -11.81 -14.89 -1.36
C GLY A 136 -10.88 -16.11 -1.29
N ASN A 137 -10.92 -16.95 -2.32
CA ASN A 137 -10.09 -18.16 -2.45
C ASN A 137 -8.77 -17.93 -3.19
N SER A 138 -8.50 -16.69 -3.60
CA SER A 138 -7.33 -16.32 -4.38
C SER A 138 -6.28 -15.66 -3.51
N THR A 139 -5.02 -16.01 -3.73
CA THR A 139 -3.87 -15.43 -3.01
C THR A 139 -2.79 -15.06 -4.00
N LEU A 140 -2.29 -13.83 -3.93
CA LEU A 140 -1.22 -13.32 -4.78
C LEU A 140 0.03 -13.07 -3.94
N ALA A 141 1.19 -13.52 -4.43
CA ALA A 141 2.48 -13.23 -3.83
C ALA A 141 3.49 -12.84 -4.91
N CYS A 142 4.26 -11.78 -4.71
CA CYS A 142 5.18 -11.28 -5.73
C CYS A 142 6.66 -11.26 -5.30
N ALA A 143 7.51 -11.27 -6.31
CA ALA A 143 8.97 -11.16 -6.27
C ALA A 143 9.40 -9.94 -7.13
N PRO A 144 9.44 -8.73 -6.55
CA PRO A 144 9.72 -7.50 -7.31
C PRO A 144 11.15 -7.41 -7.86
N ARG A 145 12.08 -8.22 -7.30
CA ARG A 145 13.49 -8.27 -7.73
C ARG A 145 13.79 -9.48 -8.60
N TYR A 146 12.76 -10.22 -9.01
CA TYR A 146 12.90 -11.24 -10.04
C TYR A 146 13.43 -10.60 -11.31
N TYR A 147 14.47 -11.22 -11.88
CA TYR A 147 15.03 -10.80 -13.14
C TYR A 147 15.23 -11.97 -14.09
N TRP A 148 15.20 -11.66 -15.37
CA TRP A 148 15.31 -12.65 -16.43
C TRP A 148 16.27 -12.16 -17.51
N ARG A 149 16.83 -13.12 -18.23
CA ARG A 149 17.67 -12.89 -19.40
C ARG A 149 16.79 -12.90 -20.63
N THR A 150 16.82 -11.83 -21.42
CA THR A 150 15.95 -11.70 -22.59
C THR A 150 16.36 -12.63 -23.73
N GLU A 151 15.39 -13.06 -24.53
CA GLU A 151 15.58 -13.88 -25.74
C GLU A 151 15.94 -13.00 -26.96
N CYS A 152 17.06 -12.29 -26.89
CA CYS A 152 17.57 -11.50 -28.01
C CYS A 152 19.08 -11.65 -28.21
N ASP A 153 19.59 -11.25 -29.38
CA ASP A 153 21.00 -11.40 -29.76
C ASP A 153 21.97 -10.79 -28.73
N THR A 154 21.58 -9.66 -28.13
CA THR A 154 22.26 -9.02 -27.00
C THR A 154 21.38 -9.07 -25.75
N PRO A 155 21.54 -10.10 -24.89
CA PRO A 155 20.61 -10.33 -23.79
C PRO A 155 20.74 -9.26 -22.70
N PHE A 156 19.60 -8.74 -22.26
CA PHE A 156 19.48 -7.86 -21.11
C PHE A 156 19.20 -8.68 -19.85
N ALA A 157 19.61 -8.15 -18.68
CA ALA A 157 19.25 -8.69 -17.37
C ALA A 157 18.11 -7.84 -16.79
N ASP A 158 16.91 -8.04 -17.34
CA ASP A 158 15.74 -7.24 -17.06
C ASP A 158 15.11 -7.64 -15.70
N VAL A 159 15.10 -6.72 -14.74
CA VAL A 159 14.42 -6.87 -13.43
C VAL A 159 12.93 -6.57 -13.56
N THR A 160 12.23 -7.45 -14.28
CA THR A 160 10.81 -7.27 -14.62
C THR A 160 9.86 -7.44 -13.43
N GLY A 161 10.25 -8.22 -12.42
CA GLY A 161 9.35 -8.69 -11.37
C GLY A 161 8.40 -9.80 -11.86
N THR A 162 7.93 -10.62 -10.93
CA THR A 162 6.92 -11.67 -11.20
C THR A 162 6.02 -11.85 -9.99
N CYS A 163 4.79 -12.31 -10.21
CA CYS A 163 3.87 -12.72 -9.17
C CYS A 163 3.40 -14.15 -9.40
N PHE A 164 3.06 -14.85 -8.33
CA PHE A 164 2.33 -16.11 -8.38
C PHE A 164 0.95 -15.89 -7.79
N LEU A 165 -0.06 -16.22 -8.60
CA LEU A 165 -1.45 -16.25 -8.19
C LEU A 165 -1.81 -17.70 -7.85
N SER A 166 -2.31 -17.90 -6.65
CA SER A 166 -2.99 -19.12 -6.28
C SER A 166 -4.49 -18.94 -6.39
N VAL A 167 -5.17 -19.95 -6.95
CA VAL A 167 -6.62 -20.06 -6.99
C VAL A 167 -7.06 -21.36 -6.30
N ASP A 168 -8.35 -21.43 -5.97
CA ASP A 168 -8.97 -22.58 -5.30
C ASP A 168 -8.37 -22.90 -3.92
N GLY A 169 -7.97 -21.88 -3.16
CA GLY A 169 -7.51 -22.04 -1.78
C GLY A 169 -6.17 -22.76 -1.64
N LEU A 170 -5.14 -22.31 -2.37
CA LEU A 170 -3.77 -22.83 -2.30
C LEU A 170 -3.57 -24.20 -2.99
N ASN A 171 -4.45 -24.56 -3.93
CA ASN A 171 -4.36 -25.83 -4.68
C ASN A 171 -3.76 -25.65 -6.08
N THR A 172 -4.17 -24.61 -6.80
CA THR A 172 -3.67 -24.29 -8.14
C THR A 172 -2.80 -23.04 -8.07
N PHE A 173 -1.68 -23.04 -8.79
CA PHE A 173 -0.72 -21.94 -8.82
C PHE A 173 -0.39 -21.58 -10.27
N VAL A 174 -0.45 -20.29 -10.59
CA VAL A 174 -0.14 -19.75 -11.91
C VAL A 174 0.81 -18.56 -11.78
N GLU A 175 1.74 -18.41 -12.74
CA GLU A 175 2.64 -17.26 -12.80
C GLU A 175 1.96 -16.11 -13.55
N PHE A 176 2.05 -14.91 -13.00
CA PHE A 176 1.60 -13.67 -13.60
C PHE A 176 2.75 -12.64 -13.61
N ALA A 177 3.40 -12.48 -14.76
CA ALA A 177 4.54 -11.59 -14.96
C ALA A 177 4.30 -10.61 -16.12
N PRO A 178 3.37 -9.65 -15.98
CA PRO A 178 2.92 -8.84 -17.13
C PRO A 178 3.96 -7.85 -17.66
N CYS A 179 5.01 -7.57 -16.88
CA CYS A 179 6.13 -6.74 -17.32
C CYS A 179 7.21 -7.52 -18.07
N ARG A 180 7.12 -8.86 -18.10
CA ARG A 180 7.99 -9.70 -18.92
C ARG A 180 7.45 -9.69 -20.35
N THR A 181 7.91 -8.71 -21.13
CA THR A 181 7.50 -8.48 -22.53
C THR A 181 8.72 -8.32 -23.43
N GLU A 182 8.49 -8.15 -24.74
CA GLU A 182 9.51 -7.82 -25.74
C GLU A 182 10.08 -6.39 -25.59
N ARG A 183 9.50 -5.57 -24.71
CA ARG A 183 9.93 -4.18 -24.45
C ARG A 183 11.04 -4.17 -23.40
N HIS A 184 12.24 -4.53 -23.82
CA HIS A 184 13.40 -4.67 -22.94
C HIS A 184 14.00 -3.35 -22.46
N GLY A 185 14.86 -3.44 -21.43
CA GLY A 185 15.67 -2.33 -20.95
C GLY A 185 14.86 -1.19 -20.28
N PRO A 186 15.52 -0.06 -19.96
CA PRO A 186 14.90 1.03 -19.20
C PRO A 186 13.84 1.80 -19.99
N ALA A 187 13.95 1.86 -21.33
CA ALA A 187 12.95 2.51 -22.17
C ALA A 187 11.61 1.77 -22.23
N GLY A 188 11.62 0.46 -21.95
CA GLY A 188 10.46 -0.41 -21.95
C GLY A 188 9.99 -0.76 -20.55
N GLN A 189 9.77 -2.06 -20.33
CA GLN A 189 9.34 -2.66 -19.06
C GLN A 189 10.43 -3.51 -18.41
N GLY A 190 11.67 -3.46 -18.92
CA GLY A 190 12.77 -4.28 -18.44
C GLY A 190 13.11 -4.06 -16.97
N TYR A 191 12.92 -2.84 -16.45
CA TYR A 191 13.12 -2.49 -15.04
C TYR A 191 11.81 -2.28 -14.29
N CYS A 192 10.68 -2.78 -14.81
CA CYS A 192 9.36 -2.54 -14.25
C CYS A 192 9.23 -2.88 -12.76
N GLN A 193 9.83 -4.00 -12.31
CA GLN A 193 9.65 -4.54 -10.96
C GLN A 193 8.17 -4.77 -10.59
N GLY A 194 7.40 -5.31 -11.54
CA GLY A 194 5.97 -5.58 -11.39
C GLY A 194 5.69 -6.46 -10.16
N GLY A 195 4.77 -6.01 -9.33
CA GLY A 195 4.49 -6.64 -8.03
C GLY A 195 5.19 -5.96 -6.85
N PHE A 196 5.91 -4.85 -7.08
CA PHE A 196 6.42 -3.98 -6.02
C PHE A 196 5.32 -3.51 -5.07
N SER A 197 4.15 -3.20 -5.63
CA SER A 197 2.89 -3.06 -4.92
C SER A 197 1.82 -3.87 -5.63
N ALA A 198 0.83 -4.38 -4.89
CA ALA A 198 -0.26 -5.17 -5.43
C ALA A 198 -1.50 -5.03 -4.56
N ASP A 199 -2.67 -5.16 -5.18
CA ASP A 199 -3.94 -5.25 -4.48
C ASP A 199 -5.01 -5.99 -5.29
N PHE A 200 -6.10 -6.39 -4.64
CA PHE A 200 -7.31 -6.88 -5.28
C PHE A 200 -8.43 -5.83 -5.23
N THR A 201 -9.19 -5.72 -6.31
CA THR A 201 -10.43 -4.94 -6.31
C THR A 201 -11.55 -5.71 -5.60
N LYS A 202 -12.67 -5.01 -5.33
CA LYS A 202 -13.87 -5.62 -4.72
C LYS A 202 -14.45 -6.76 -5.57
N ASP A 203 -14.25 -6.74 -6.90
CA ASP A 203 -14.63 -7.80 -7.85
C ASP A 203 -13.55 -8.88 -8.05
N GLY A 204 -12.46 -8.87 -7.28
CA GLY A 204 -11.41 -9.90 -7.35
C GLY A 204 -10.42 -9.73 -8.50
N ARG A 205 -10.40 -8.57 -9.17
CA ARG A 205 -9.40 -8.24 -10.18
C ARG A 205 -8.06 -7.93 -9.52
N VAL A 206 -6.97 -8.40 -10.13
CA VAL A 206 -5.61 -8.09 -9.68
C VAL A 206 -5.20 -6.71 -10.18
N VAL A 207 -4.56 -5.91 -9.32
CA VAL A 207 -3.90 -4.65 -9.66
C VAL A 207 -2.44 -4.73 -9.21
N LEU A 208 -1.50 -4.45 -10.11
CA LEU A 208 -0.06 -4.47 -9.87
C LEU A 208 0.56 -3.10 -10.16
N GLY A 209 1.46 -2.69 -9.29
CA GLY A 209 2.36 -1.56 -9.50
C GLY A 209 3.75 -2.02 -9.94
N GLY A 210 4.28 -1.33 -10.94
CA GLY A 210 5.64 -1.51 -11.46
C GLY A 210 6.34 -0.16 -11.56
N PRO A 211 7.13 0.26 -10.56
CA PRO A 211 7.68 1.62 -10.48
C PRO A 211 8.74 1.94 -11.55
N GLY A 212 9.44 0.95 -12.11
CA GLY A 212 10.58 1.21 -13.00
C GLY A 212 10.29 1.13 -14.50
N SER A 213 9.02 1.04 -14.90
CA SER A 213 8.63 1.05 -16.32
C SER A 213 8.87 2.42 -16.94
N PHE A 214 9.30 2.45 -18.21
CA PHE A 214 9.49 3.64 -19.03
C PHE A 214 10.37 4.71 -18.35
N TYR A 215 11.65 4.42 -18.12
CA TYR A 215 12.59 5.30 -17.41
C TYR A 215 12.05 5.77 -16.05
N TRP A 216 11.47 4.83 -15.27
CA TRP A 216 10.90 5.10 -13.95
C TRP A 216 9.70 6.06 -13.92
N GLN A 217 9.00 6.26 -15.05
CA GLN A 217 7.66 6.86 -15.03
C GLN A 217 6.68 6.01 -14.21
N GLY A 218 6.89 4.69 -14.20
CA GLY A 218 6.05 3.74 -13.49
C GLY A 218 4.85 3.26 -14.31
N GLN A 219 4.26 2.16 -13.87
CA GLN A 219 3.13 1.53 -14.54
C GLN A 219 2.16 0.89 -13.55
N LEU A 220 0.86 0.99 -13.86
CA LEU A 220 -0.18 0.19 -13.23
C LEU A 220 -0.74 -0.79 -14.24
N ILE A 221 -0.89 -2.04 -13.83
CA ILE A 221 -1.36 -3.14 -14.66
C ILE A 221 -2.49 -3.85 -13.91
N SER A 222 -3.56 -4.20 -14.59
CA SER A 222 -4.69 -4.88 -13.99
C SER A 222 -5.29 -5.93 -14.92
N ALA A 223 -5.62 -7.09 -14.36
CA ALA A 223 -6.20 -8.22 -15.09
C ALA A 223 -7.10 -9.05 -14.17
N THR A 224 -8.10 -9.70 -14.74
CA THR A 224 -9.02 -10.58 -14.00
C THR A 224 -8.36 -11.92 -13.69
N THR A 225 -8.70 -12.50 -12.55
CA THR A 225 -8.15 -13.79 -12.08
C THR A 225 -8.38 -14.91 -13.10
N GLU A 226 -9.54 -14.93 -13.75
CA GLU A 226 -9.93 -15.96 -14.72
C GLU A 226 -9.05 -15.92 -15.97
N GLU A 227 -8.78 -14.71 -16.48
CA GLU A 227 -7.98 -14.55 -17.70
C GLU A 227 -6.48 -14.80 -17.42
N ILE A 228 -6.00 -14.49 -16.21
CA ILE A 228 -4.63 -14.85 -15.78
C ILE A 228 -4.46 -16.37 -15.80
N VAL A 229 -5.40 -17.11 -15.20
CA VAL A 229 -5.34 -18.58 -15.16
C VAL A 229 -5.42 -19.17 -16.56
N LYS A 230 -6.31 -18.64 -17.42
CA LYS A 230 -6.49 -19.12 -18.79
C LYS A 230 -5.28 -18.87 -19.70
N ALA A 231 -4.58 -17.75 -19.48
CA ALA A 231 -3.39 -17.40 -20.25
C ALA A 231 -2.14 -18.19 -19.80
N TYR A 232 -2.17 -18.83 -18.64
CA TYR A 232 -1.00 -19.47 -18.07
C TYR A 232 -0.57 -20.73 -18.83
N TYR A 233 0.65 -20.69 -19.38
CA TYR A 233 1.28 -21.84 -20.00
C TYR A 233 2.77 -21.91 -19.62
N PRO A 234 3.19 -22.83 -18.74
CA PRO A 234 4.51 -22.80 -18.09
C PRO A 234 5.69 -22.97 -19.06
N SER A 235 5.46 -23.51 -20.26
CA SER A 235 6.50 -23.66 -21.29
C SER A 235 6.89 -22.35 -21.97
N TYR A 236 6.09 -21.28 -21.83
CA TYR A 236 6.38 -19.97 -22.40
C TYR A 236 6.68 -18.96 -21.28
N PHE A 237 7.69 -18.12 -21.49
CA PHE A 237 8.00 -17.02 -20.58
C PHE A 237 7.09 -15.81 -20.86
N LEU A 238 6.88 -15.49 -22.13
CA LEU A 238 6.05 -14.35 -22.55
C LEU A 238 4.59 -14.81 -22.63
N LEU A 239 3.77 -14.34 -21.71
CA LEU A 239 2.34 -14.65 -21.65
C LEU A 239 1.52 -13.38 -21.87
N SER A 240 0.45 -13.48 -22.66
CA SER A 240 -0.46 -12.38 -22.94
C SER A 240 -1.82 -12.67 -22.31
N VAL A 241 -2.26 -11.80 -21.41
CA VAL A 241 -3.55 -11.93 -20.71
C VAL A 241 -4.60 -11.10 -21.44
N ALA A 242 -5.67 -11.75 -21.89
CA ALA A 242 -6.76 -11.07 -22.57
C ALA A 242 -7.48 -10.11 -21.62
N GLY A 243 -7.82 -8.91 -22.10
CA GLY A 243 -8.49 -7.89 -21.29
C GLY A 243 -7.62 -7.21 -20.24
N GLN A 244 -6.29 -7.47 -20.22
CA GLN A 244 -5.35 -6.73 -19.38
C GLN A 244 -5.40 -5.22 -19.70
N ILE A 245 -5.52 -4.42 -18.65
CA ILE A 245 -5.48 -2.96 -18.71
C ILE A 245 -4.14 -2.51 -18.13
N GLN A 246 -3.49 -1.56 -18.79
CA GLN A 246 -2.25 -0.99 -18.29
C GLN A 246 -2.12 0.47 -18.65
N THR A 247 -1.46 1.25 -17.79
CA THR A 247 -1.07 2.61 -18.12
C THR A 247 -0.05 2.60 -19.26
N ARG A 248 -0.10 3.66 -20.08
CA ARG A 248 0.79 3.84 -21.23
C ARG A 248 1.92 4.79 -20.84
N GLN A 249 3.04 4.65 -21.53
CA GLN A 249 4.14 5.61 -21.46
C GLN A 249 3.62 7.04 -21.73
N ALA A 250 4.05 7.99 -20.92
CA ALA A 250 3.76 9.40 -21.13
C ALA A 250 4.56 9.91 -22.35
N GLU A 251 3.98 10.82 -23.13
CA GLU A 251 4.70 11.47 -24.21
C GLU A 251 5.84 12.34 -23.66
N GLY A 252 6.96 12.42 -24.39
CA GLY A 252 8.17 13.12 -23.94
C GLY A 252 7.99 14.60 -23.61
N SER A 253 6.90 15.25 -24.04
CA SER A 253 6.53 16.61 -23.63
C SER A 253 6.07 16.72 -22.18
N TYR A 254 5.62 15.61 -21.59
CA TYR A 254 5.17 15.50 -20.20
C TYR A 254 6.19 14.74 -19.33
N ASP A 255 7.29 14.27 -19.92
CA ASP A 255 8.31 13.48 -19.25
C ASP A 255 9.36 14.41 -18.62
N ASP A 256 9.10 14.86 -17.39
CA ASP A 256 10.01 15.67 -16.57
C ASP A 256 10.91 14.83 -15.65
N SER A 257 10.94 13.51 -15.85
CA SER A 257 11.51 12.49 -14.94
C SER A 257 13.00 12.63 -14.62
N TYR A 258 13.74 13.55 -15.26
CA TYR A 258 15.20 13.62 -15.12
C TYR A 258 15.85 15.01 -15.15
N LEU A 259 15.09 16.10 -14.98
CA LEU A 259 15.68 17.44 -14.91
C LEU A 259 15.40 18.10 -13.57
N GLY A 260 16.37 17.97 -12.66
CA GLY A 260 16.46 18.70 -11.39
C GLY A 260 16.62 20.22 -11.57
N LYS A 261 15.62 20.89 -12.15
CA LYS A 261 15.54 22.34 -12.23
C LYS A 261 14.12 22.81 -11.90
N LYS A 262 14.05 23.62 -10.84
CA LYS A 262 13.01 24.60 -10.51
C LYS A 262 11.58 24.22 -10.94
N PHE A 263 10.86 23.56 -10.03
CA PHE A 263 9.40 23.42 -10.07
C PHE A 263 8.74 24.80 -10.10
N SER A 264 8.39 25.26 -11.30
CA SER A 264 7.42 26.33 -11.52
C SER A 264 6.10 25.64 -11.82
N TRP A 265 5.17 25.70 -10.87
CA TRP A 265 3.83 25.14 -11.00
C TRP A 265 3.06 25.89 -12.09
N ALA A 266 2.97 25.28 -13.26
CA ALA A 266 1.95 25.58 -14.26
C ALA A 266 1.43 24.23 -14.75
N ASP A 267 0.20 23.92 -14.34
CA ASP A 267 -0.71 22.93 -14.95
C ASP A 267 -0.11 21.57 -15.34
N GLN A 268 -0.10 20.60 -14.42
CA GLN A 268 -0.68 19.25 -14.65
C GLN A 268 -0.43 18.26 -13.50
N MET A 269 -1.39 17.35 -13.35
CA MET A 269 -1.54 16.35 -12.30
C MET A 269 -1.72 14.98 -12.96
N TYR A 270 -1.09 13.94 -12.41
CA TYR A 270 -1.12 12.59 -12.98
C TYR A 270 -2.46 11.88 -12.71
N TYR A 271 -3.08 11.34 -13.77
CA TYR A 271 -4.39 10.67 -13.74
C TYR A 271 -4.28 9.15 -13.63
N LEU A 272 -5.14 8.53 -12.82
CA LEU A 272 -5.50 7.11 -12.91
C LEU A 272 -6.61 6.96 -13.95
N GLN A 273 -6.30 6.49 -15.16
CA GLN A 273 -7.31 6.16 -16.17
C GLN A 273 -7.55 4.65 -16.24
N PHE A 274 -8.54 4.15 -15.52
CA PHE A 274 -9.08 2.81 -15.74
C PHE A 274 -10.13 2.89 -16.87
N ARG A 275 -9.81 2.33 -18.04
CA ARG A 275 -10.72 2.30 -19.19
C ARG A 275 -11.60 1.06 -19.15
N THR A 276 -12.49 0.98 -18.17
CA THR A 276 -13.72 0.17 -18.24
C THR A 276 -14.85 1.00 -17.68
N HIS A 277 -15.68 1.53 -18.58
CA HIS A 277 -16.95 2.23 -18.36
C HIS A 277 -16.98 3.29 -17.24
N LEU A 278 -16.90 4.57 -17.69
CA LEU A 278 -17.27 5.79 -16.95
C LEU A 278 -16.54 6.00 -15.62
N CYS A 279 -15.43 6.77 -15.61
CA CYS A 279 -15.08 7.65 -14.47
C CYS A 279 -13.80 8.47 -14.75
N ARG A 280 -13.91 9.81 -14.71
CA ARG A 280 -12.83 10.81 -14.89
C ARG A 280 -12.59 11.49 -13.55
N ALA A 281 -11.41 11.32 -12.95
CA ALA A 281 -11.10 11.89 -11.65
C ALA A 281 -10.55 13.30 -11.75
N TRP A 282 -11.15 14.27 -11.04
CA TRP A 282 -10.68 15.66 -11.01
C TRP A 282 -10.37 16.03 -9.56
N VAL A 283 -9.10 15.96 -9.17
CA VAL A 283 -8.64 16.59 -7.93
C VAL A 283 -8.31 18.05 -8.23
N TRP A 284 -9.28 18.95 -8.02
CA TRP A 284 -9.05 20.37 -8.28
C TRP A 284 -8.21 20.97 -7.16
N CYS A 285 -6.89 21.03 -7.34
CA CYS A 285 -6.00 21.77 -6.46
C CYS A 285 -5.67 23.13 -7.09
N THR A 286 -6.68 23.99 -7.21
CA THR A 286 -6.49 25.41 -7.54
C THR A 286 -6.11 26.18 -6.28
N CYS A 287 -4.83 26.19 -5.96
CA CYS A 287 -4.31 27.17 -5.01
C CYS A 287 -3.02 27.76 -5.58
N LEU A 288 -3.17 28.89 -6.28
CA LEU A 288 -2.08 29.83 -6.57
C LEU A 288 -1.42 30.23 -5.23
N GLY A 289 -0.41 29.47 -4.80
CA GLY A 289 0.37 29.73 -3.58
C GLY A 289 0.40 28.64 -2.50
N CYS A 290 -0.19 27.44 -2.69
CA CYS A 290 -0.13 26.40 -1.66
C CYS A 290 1.02 25.41 -1.93
N ASN A 291 2.10 25.50 -1.16
CA ASN A 291 3.07 24.41 -1.00
C ASN A 291 2.40 23.28 -0.18
N VAL A 292 1.45 22.55 -0.77
CA VAL A 292 0.70 21.50 -0.05
C VAL A 292 1.65 20.34 0.35
N PHE A 293 2.73 20.14 -0.40
CA PHE A 293 3.65 19.03 -0.24
C PHE A 293 5.10 19.51 -0.08
N GLN A 294 5.82 18.92 0.88
CA GLN A 294 7.24 19.19 1.10
C GLN A 294 8.08 18.29 0.19
N MET A 295 9.04 18.88 -0.54
CA MET A 295 9.99 18.12 -1.36
C MET A 295 10.78 17.14 -0.50
N GLY A 296 10.97 15.91 -1.00
CA GLY A 296 11.70 14.86 -0.28
C GLY A 296 10.91 14.19 0.86
N SER A 297 9.66 14.59 1.13
CA SER A 297 8.83 13.97 2.18
C SER A 297 8.34 12.55 1.87
N TYR A 298 8.58 12.07 0.64
CA TYR A 298 8.13 10.76 0.18
C TYR A 298 6.60 10.62 0.19
N PHE A 299 5.88 11.69 -0.14
CA PHE A 299 4.43 11.67 -0.32
C PHE A 299 4.01 10.62 -1.36
N GLY A 300 3.09 9.73 -1.00
CA GLY A 300 2.69 8.59 -1.83
C GLY A 300 3.45 7.30 -1.53
N TYR A 301 4.31 7.28 -0.50
CA TYR A 301 4.99 6.06 -0.06
C TYR A 301 4.00 4.95 0.30
N THR A 302 2.91 5.32 0.98
CA THR A 302 1.77 4.46 1.23
C THR A 302 0.48 5.16 0.86
N VAL A 303 -0.50 4.37 0.40
CA VAL A 303 -1.85 4.82 0.09
C VAL A 303 -2.84 3.80 0.62
N ALA A 304 -3.97 4.27 1.12
CA ALA A 304 -5.09 3.44 1.54
C ALA A 304 -6.40 4.13 1.16
N ALA A 305 -7.42 3.34 0.83
CA ALA A 305 -8.76 3.82 0.54
C ALA A 305 -9.77 3.12 1.44
N THR A 306 -10.57 3.90 2.18
CA THR A 306 -11.68 3.39 2.98
C THR A 306 -12.62 4.56 3.27
N ASP A 307 -13.90 4.29 3.45
CA ASP A 307 -14.85 5.27 3.96
C ASP A 307 -14.55 5.56 5.44
N ILE A 308 -14.06 6.77 5.77
CA ILE A 308 -13.62 7.15 7.13
C ILE A 308 -14.74 7.85 7.87
N ASN A 309 -15.51 8.66 7.15
CA ASN A 309 -16.59 9.47 7.71
C ASN A 309 -17.96 8.77 7.64
N SER A 310 -18.01 7.55 7.08
CA SER A 310 -19.19 6.70 6.93
C SER A 310 -20.31 7.34 6.10
N ASP A 311 -19.93 8.09 5.07
CA ASP A 311 -20.87 8.72 4.12
C ASP A 311 -21.18 7.83 2.88
N GLY A 312 -20.60 6.62 2.84
CA GLY A 312 -20.76 5.65 1.77
C GLY A 312 -19.79 5.82 0.61
N LEU A 313 -18.88 6.80 0.69
CA LEU A 313 -17.83 7.04 -0.31
C LEU A 313 -16.47 6.69 0.27
N ASP A 314 -15.65 5.96 -0.50
CA ASP A 314 -14.28 5.64 -0.07
C ASP A 314 -13.42 6.93 -0.07
N ASP A 315 -12.80 7.27 1.07
CA ASP A 315 -11.87 8.38 1.24
C ASP A 315 -10.42 7.91 0.96
N LEU A 316 -9.54 8.85 0.59
CA LEU A 316 -8.14 8.58 0.29
C LEU A 316 -7.21 9.03 1.43
N VAL A 317 -6.32 8.15 1.85
CA VAL A 317 -5.27 8.45 2.84
C VAL A 317 -3.90 8.19 2.23
N VAL A 318 -2.98 9.16 2.40
CA VAL A 318 -1.65 9.14 1.80
C VAL A 318 -0.57 9.41 2.84
N GLY A 319 0.41 8.51 2.94
CA GLY A 319 1.56 8.66 3.82
C GLY A 319 2.72 9.45 3.19
N ALA A 320 3.40 10.23 4.02
CA ALA A 320 4.64 10.95 3.71
C ALA A 320 5.62 10.79 4.90
N PRO A 321 6.27 9.63 5.04
CA PRO A 321 7.03 9.28 6.23
C PRO A 321 8.27 10.15 6.47
N LEU A 322 8.83 10.77 5.43
CA LEU A 322 10.01 11.63 5.54
C LEU A 322 9.65 13.12 5.70
N PHE A 323 8.40 13.43 6.04
CA PHE A 323 7.96 14.79 6.26
C PHE A 323 8.68 15.40 7.48
N MET A 324 9.30 16.56 7.27
CA MET A 324 9.98 17.34 8.30
C MET A 324 9.08 18.46 8.81
N SER A 325 8.95 18.56 10.13
CA SER A 325 8.30 19.67 10.83
C SER A 325 9.32 20.45 11.65
N ARG A 326 9.04 21.73 11.93
CA ARG A 326 9.86 22.50 12.87
C ARG A 326 9.41 22.21 14.30
N GLY A 327 10.36 21.77 15.13
CA GLY A 327 10.18 21.62 16.56
C GLY A 327 10.06 22.97 17.28
N SER A 328 9.75 22.93 18.57
CA SER A 328 9.67 24.14 19.42
C SER A 328 11.00 24.87 19.58
N ASP A 329 12.11 24.17 19.38
CA ASP A 329 13.48 24.68 19.37
C ASP A 329 13.88 25.31 18.02
N GLY A 330 13.01 25.24 17.01
CA GLY A 330 13.23 25.78 15.68
C GLY A 330 13.99 24.85 14.73
N HIS A 331 14.45 23.69 15.20
CA HIS A 331 15.12 22.68 14.39
C HIS A 331 14.12 21.87 13.55
N LEU A 332 14.56 21.38 12.40
CA LEU A 332 13.76 20.48 11.57
C LEU A 332 13.91 19.05 12.07
N GLU A 333 12.77 18.40 12.32
CA GLU A 333 12.70 17.01 12.76
C GLU A 333 11.87 16.22 11.76
N GLU A 334 12.36 15.04 11.38
CA GLU A 334 11.61 14.08 10.58
C GLU A 334 10.52 13.45 11.46
N LEU A 335 9.27 13.87 11.31
CA LEU A 335 8.15 13.30 12.07
C LEU A 335 7.33 12.34 11.21
N GLY A 336 7.27 12.58 9.91
CA GLY A 336 6.30 11.94 9.02
C GLY A 336 4.91 12.56 9.15
N LYS A 337 4.11 12.43 8.08
CA LYS A 337 2.77 13.02 8.00
C LYS A 337 1.85 12.13 7.20
N VAL A 338 0.58 12.08 7.58
CA VAL A 338 -0.49 11.40 6.86
C VAL A 338 -1.53 12.44 6.42
N TYR A 339 -1.81 12.43 5.13
CA TYR A 339 -2.79 13.28 4.48
C TYR A 339 -4.08 12.50 4.29
N VAL A 340 -5.21 13.15 4.58
CA VAL A 340 -6.55 12.57 4.42
C VAL A 340 -7.29 13.44 3.43
N PHE A 341 -7.88 12.81 2.42
CA PHE A 341 -8.69 13.45 1.39
C PHE A 341 -10.06 12.79 1.41
N LEU A 342 -11.08 13.58 1.76
CA LEU A 342 -12.46 13.11 1.85
C LEU A 342 -13.11 13.14 0.47
N GLN A 343 -13.82 12.09 0.11
CA GLN A 343 -14.53 12.03 -1.16
C GLN A 343 -15.90 12.69 -1.01
N ARG A 344 -16.17 13.78 -1.78
CA ARG A 344 -17.47 14.49 -1.76
C ARG A 344 -18.43 14.10 -2.88
N GLY A 345 -17.93 13.35 -3.82
CA GLY A 345 -18.63 12.89 -5.00
C GLY A 345 -17.66 12.07 -5.85
N PRO A 346 -18.12 11.47 -6.96
CA PRO A 346 -17.28 10.64 -7.80
C PRO A 346 -15.99 11.36 -8.16
N LEU A 347 -14.89 10.92 -7.53
CA LEU A 347 -13.53 11.40 -7.78
C LEU A 347 -13.29 12.88 -7.47
N LEU A 348 -14.14 13.47 -6.65
CA LEU A 348 -13.95 14.80 -6.07
C LEU A 348 -13.37 14.60 -4.67
N LEU A 349 -12.04 14.73 -4.57
CA LEU A 349 -11.30 14.60 -3.32
C LEU A 349 -11.00 15.98 -2.74
N GLU A 350 -11.47 16.21 -1.52
CA GLU A 350 -11.19 17.44 -0.77
C GLU A 350 -10.19 17.15 0.35
N PRO A 351 -9.10 17.94 0.49
CA PRO A 351 -8.19 17.76 1.61
C PRO A 351 -8.91 18.03 2.94
N SER A 352 -8.78 17.10 3.88
CA SER A 352 -9.27 17.30 5.24
C SER A 352 -8.51 18.44 5.93
N GLN A 353 -9.19 19.18 6.79
CA GLN A 353 -8.59 20.29 7.55
C GLN A 353 -7.52 19.80 8.54
N SER A 354 -7.59 18.54 8.98
CA SER A 354 -6.69 17.95 9.95
C SER A 354 -5.86 16.82 9.32
N HIS A 355 -4.62 17.13 8.97
CA HIS A 355 -3.62 16.12 8.67
C HIS A 355 -2.96 15.60 9.95
N LEU A 356 -2.56 14.34 9.95
CA LEU A 356 -1.95 13.71 11.12
C LEU A 356 -0.43 13.84 11.04
N LEU A 357 0.19 14.38 12.09
CA LEU A 357 1.63 14.52 12.22
C LEU A 357 2.18 13.44 13.16
N GLY A 358 3.34 12.89 12.84
CA GLY A 358 3.99 11.91 13.69
C GLY A 358 4.36 12.51 15.06
N PRO A 359 4.16 11.75 16.16
CA PRO A 359 4.47 12.24 17.50
C PRO A 359 5.96 12.14 17.86
N GLN A 360 6.77 11.40 17.08
CA GLN A 360 8.15 11.07 17.41
C GLN A 360 9.10 11.35 16.25
N ALA A 361 10.23 12.00 16.54
CA ALA A 361 11.33 12.19 15.59
C ALA A 361 11.92 10.86 15.12
N PHE A 362 12.17 10.78 13.80
CA PHE A 362 12.66 9.62 13.07
C PHE A 362 11.77 8.38 13.15
N GLY A 363 10.52 8.52 13.61
CA GLY A 363 9.56 7.42 13.67
C GLY A 363 8.95 7.06 12.31
N ARG A 364 9.14 7.91 11.28
CA ARG A 364 8.60 7.68 9.93
C ARG A 364 7.10 7.42 9.92
N PHE A 365 6.34 8.30 10.57
CA PHE A 365 4.89 8.17 10.67
C PHE A 365 4.24 8.20 9.27
N GLY A 366 3.36 7.24 8.99
CA GLY A 366 2.79 7.03 7.66
C GLY A 366 3.59 6.07 6.76
N SER A 367 4.48 5.25 7.34
CA SER A 367 5.19 4.19 6.60
C SER A 367 4.33 2.98 6.25
N SER A 368 3.23 2.75 6.97
CA SER A 368 2.23 1.74 6.63
C SER A 368 0.87 2.21 7.12
N LEU A 369 -0.15 2.00 6.30
CA LEU A 369 -1.54 2.38 6.57
C LEU A 369 -2.41 1.14 6.36
N ALA A 370 -3.14 0.74 7.40
CA ALA A 370 -4.06 -0.38 7.34
C ALA A 370 -5.47 0.08 7.75
N PRO A 371 -6.47 0.01 6.85
CA PRO A 371 -7.87 0.16 7.23
C PRO A 371 -8.28 -0.96 8.17
N LEU A 372 -8.95 -0.64 9.28
CA LEU A 372 -9.41 -1.63 10.27
C LEU A 372 -10.92 -1.86 10.24
N GLY A 373 -11.66 -1.06 9.46
CA GLY A 373 -13.11 -0.98 9.56
C GLY A 373 -13.57 -0.44 10.91
N ASP A 374 -14.81 -0.77 11.27
CA ASP A 374 -15.43 -0.39 12.54
C ASP A 374 -14.94 -1.28 13.70
N LEU A 375 -13.74 -0.97 14.19
CA LEU A 375 -13.06 -1.75 15.21
C LEU A 375 -13.78 -1.70 16.57
N ASN A 376 -14.34 -0.55 16.96
CA ASN A 376 -15.04 -0.35 18.24
C ASN A 376 -16.57 -0.51 18.13
N GLN A 377 -17.09 -0.83 16.95
CA GLN A 377 -18.52 -1.04 16.67
C GLN A 377 -19.38 0.19 17.00
N ASP A 378 -18.84 1.39 16.76
CA ASP A 378 -19.53 2.66 17.02
C ASP A 378 -20.31 3.19 15.80
N GLY A 379 -20.25 2.47 14.68
CA GLY A 379 -20.89 2.82 13.42
C GLY A 379 -20.01 3.64 12.48
N PHE A 380 -18.76 3.92 12.83
CA PHE A 380 -17.78 4.57 11.95
C PHE A 380 -16.63 3.64 11.60
N ASN A 381 -16.34 3.49 10.31
CA ASN A 381 -15.18 2.72 9.83
C ASN A 381 -13.81 3.42 10.07
N GLY A 382 -13.77 4.43 10.94
CA GLY A 382 -12.78 5.50 10.95
C GLY A 382 -11.44 5.22 11.64
N THR A 383 -11.06 3.96 11.85
CA THR A 383 -9.76 3.66 12.46
C THR A 383 -8.75 3.16 11.43
N PHE A 384 -7.68 3.93 11.22
CA PHE A 384 -6.45 3.42 10.61
C PHE A 384 -5.43 3.12 11.69
N LEU A 385 -4.77 1.96 11.55
CA LEU A 385 -3.46 1.79 12.17
C LEU A 385 -2.41 2.35 11.22
N THR A 386 -1.69 3.35 11.70
CA THR A 386 -0.45 3.85 11.11
C THR A 386 0.71 3.22 11.85
N PHE A 387 1.55 2.47 11.14
CA PHE A 387 2.74 1.88 11.74
C PHE A 387 3.93 2.83 11.61
N VAL A 388 4.61 3.01 12.74
CA VAL A 388 5.87 3.74 12.89
C VAL A 388 6.98 2.73 12.63
N GLN A 389 7.87 3.01 11.68
CA GLN A 389 9.04 2.16 11.46
C GLN A 389 10.13 2.57 12.46
N THR A 390 10.21 1.89 13.60
CA THR A 390 11.39 2.00 14.48
C THR A 390 12.54 1.19 13.87
N LEU A 391 13.58 1.89 13.39
CA LEU A 391 14.82 1.29 12.90
C LEU A 391 15.76 0.88 14.02
#